data_AF-A0A952FGH3-F1
#
_entry.id   AF-A0A952FGH3-F1
#
_cell.length_a   1.000
_cell.length_b   1.000
_cell.length_c   1.000
_cell.angle_alpha   90.00
_cell.angle_beta   90.00
_cell.angle_gamma   90.00
#
_symmetry.space_group_name_H-M   'P 1'
#
loop_
_entity.id
_entity.type
_entity.pdbx_description
1 polymer ?
#
loop_
_entity_poly.entity_id
_entity_poly.type
_entity_poly.pdbx_seq_one_letter_code
_entity_poly.pdbx_strand_id
1 'polypeptide(L)'
;MESEEILTRTVAALRTLSANDLQRLAEDMACVALPNVDSQTLTRRGRNEEAQTTKGWPDAYVVTAPNAVFGIEATRQGTWAKHLAEDLEKAKDRDEFNLSGYFFVGGYPDNDPPSKEIANWTKKFIDLGIPANKITILVGKHLALELQQPKYAQVRQSVLKIPSTPDAFRLLLPGLLQEDNLGEFQPTEDDFSNDRVRTPGVLIELTSRLEKDFYVVVRGFGAAGKTTLAQLVARARKPLTSYYLDLATLAASDTSDAKMDLVEWSAAGVLFVVDNIHQSRSVAQDLYQHWRQYGKPRNSRLLLLGRHTLSEASNSVFPNPLLLIPGEDEMLGVVGRLFRPDCF
;
A
#
# COMPACT_ATOMS: atom_id res chain seq x y z
N MET A 1 23.27 3.67 -6.29
CA MET A 1 23.98 3.22 -5.07
C MET A 1 22.96 2.65 -4.07
N GLU A 2 21.87 3.38 -3.83
CA GLU A 2 20.80 2.97 -2.90
C GLU A 2 20.06 1.68 -3.31
N SER A 3 19.80 1.44 -4.61
CA SER A 3 19.14 0.21 -5.09
C SER A 3 19.93 -1.07 -4.79
N GLU A 4 21.27 -1.03 -4.82
CA GLU A 4 22.10 -2.20 -4.54
C GLU A 4 22.19 -2.48 -3.02
N GLU A 5 22.22 -1.42 -2.22
CA GLU A 5 22.14 -1.51 -0.76
C GLU A 5 20.79 -2.08 -0.32
N ILE A 6 19.68 -1.57 -0.87
CA ILE A 6 18.33 -2.10 -0.61
C ILE A 6 18.24 -3.57 -1.03
N LEU A 7 18.84 -3.97 -2.16
CA LEU A 7 18.88 -5.37 -2.59
C LEU A 7 19.56 -6.24 -1.53
N THR A 8 20.74 -5.81 -1.09
CA THR A 8 21.57 -6.53 -0.13
C THR A 8 20.84 -6.69 1.20
N ARG A 9 20.21 -5.62 1.70
CA ARG A 9 19.39 -5.64 2.92
C ARG A 9 18.17 -6.54 2.77
N THR A 10 17.50 -6.50 1.61
CA THR A 10 16.33 -7.34 1.31
C THR A 10 16.71 -8.81 1.32
N VAL A 11 17.80 -9.18 0.63
CA VAL A 11 18.34 -10.54 0.63
C VAL A 11 18.70 -10.99 2.05
N ALA A 12 19.37 -10.15 2.83
CA ALA A 12 19.72 -10.47 4.22
C ALA A 12 18.47 -10.71 5.09
N ALA A 13 17.44 -9.86 4.99
CA ALA A 13 16.20 -10.01 5.74
C ALA A 13 15.41 -11.27 5.32
N LEU A 14 15.37 -11.59 4.03
CA LEU A 14 14.73 -12.82 3.55
C LEU A 14 15.41 -14.09 4.08
N ARG A 15 16.72 -14.07 4.35
CA ARG A 15 17.42 -15.22 4.96
C ARG A 15 16.94 -15.50 6.38
N THR A 16 16.65 -14.47 7.17
CA THR A 16 16.27 -14.61 8.59
C THR A 16 14.76 -14.70 8.82
N LEU A 17 13.95 -14.50 7.78
CA LEU A 17 12.49 -14.48 7.87
C LEU A 17 11.92 -15.83 8.35
N SER A 18 10.97 -15.81 9.28
CA SER A 18 10.26 -17.03 9.69
C SER A 18 9.32 -17.54 8.57
N ALA A 19 8.85 -18.78 8.67
CA ALA A 19 7.83 -19.30 7.73
C ALA A 19 6.54 -18.47 7.80
N ASN A 20 6.15 -18.07 9.01
CA ASN A 20 4.96 -17.25 9.24
C ASN A 20 5.09 -15.86 8.63
N ASP A 21 6.26 -15.22 8.81
CA ASP A 21 6.51 -13.90 8.24
C ASP A 21 6.64 -13.95 6.72
N LEU A 22 7.13 -15.07 6.14
CA LEU A 22 7.10 -15.26 4.69
C LEU A 22 5.67 -15.42 4.17
N GLN A 23 4.82 -16.17 4.88
CA GLN A 23 3.41 -16.30 4.50
C GLN A 23 2.73 -14.93 4.53
N ARG A 24 2.94 -14.15 5.61
CA ARG A 24 2.46 -12.78 5.71
C ARG A 24 3.01 -11.90 4.58
N LEU A 25 4.29 -12.04 4.23
CA LEU A 25 4.91 -11.33 3.11
C LEU A 25 4.16 -11.62 1.81
N ALA A 26 3.88 -12.89 1.50
CA ALA A 26 3.17 -13.29 0.30
C ALA A 26 1.73 -12.76 0.27
N GLU A 27 1.01 -12.84 1.39
CA GLU A 27 -0.33 -12.28 1.55
C GLU A 27 -0.34 -10.75 1.28
N ASP A 28 0.55 -10.01 1.94
CA ASP A 28 0.61 -8.55 1.84
C ASP A 28 1.06 -8.12 0.42
N MET A 29 2.02 -8.81 -0.19
CA MET A 29 2.43 -8.58 -1.58
C MET A 29 1.30 -8.90 -2.58
N ALA A 30 0.56 -9.99 -2.38
CA ALA A 30 -0.55 -10.35 -3.25
C ALA A 30 -1.66 -9.28 -3.19
N CYS A 31 -1.94 -8.75 -2.00
CA CYS A 31 -2.85 -7.61 -1.85
C CYS A 31 -2.36 -6.38 -2.64
N VAL A 32 -1.04 -6.08 -2.65
CA VAL A 32 -0.49 -4.95 -3.45
C VAL A 32 -0.65 -5.22 -4.95
N ALA A 33 -0.35 -6.45 -5.38
CA ALA A 33 -0.32 -6.82 -6.78
C ALA A 33 -1.72 -6.95 -7.41
N LEU A 34 -2.76 -7.18 -6.60
CA LEU A 34 -4.10 -7.50 -7.06
C LEU A 34 -5.11 -6.49 -6.50
N PRO A 35 -5.65 -5.59 -7.34
CA PRO A 35 -6.54 -4.50 -6.89
C PRO A 35 -7.81 -4.95 -6.15
N ASN A 36 -8.24 -6.20 -6.34
CA ASN A 36 -9.46 -6.75 -5.76
C ASN A 36 -9.19 -7.66 -4.54
N VAL A 37 -7.94 -7.73 -4.08
CA VAL A 37 -7.55 -8.55 -2.93
C VAL A 37 -7.19 -7.61 -1.79
N ASP A 38 -7.98 -7.64 -0.72
CA ASP A 38 -7.70 -6.90 0.50
C ASP A 38 -7.70 -7.81 1.73
N SER A 39 -7.29 -7.26 2.87
CA SER A 39 -7.21 -8.01 4.13
C SER A 39 -8.54 -8.60 4.60
N GLN A 40 -9.68 -8.05 4.12
CA GLN A 40 -11.04 -8.43 4.53
C GLN A 40 -11.62 -9.53 3.65
N THR A 41 -11.24 -9.56 2.37
CA THR A 41 -11.62 -10.57 1.38
C THR A 41 -10.66 -11.77 1.38
N LEU A 42 -9.46 -11.58 1.92
CA LEU A 42 -8.44 -12.62 2.08
C LEU A 42 -8.81 -13.62 3.17
N THR A 43 -9.06 -14.85 2.75
CA THR A 43 -9.19 -16.00 3.66
C THR A 43 -7.82 -16.63 3.89
N ARG A 44 -7.43 -16.76 5.17
CA ARG A 44 -6.15 -17.34 5.58
C ARG A 44 -6.36 -18.77 6.08
N ARG A 45 -5.59 -19.72 5.56
CA ARG A 45 -5.66 -21.15 5.89
C ARG A 45 -4.31 -21.75 6.30
N GLY A 46 -3.21 -21.20 5.84
CA GLY A 46 -1.85 -21.66 6.11
C GLY A 46 -1.32 -21.20 7.47
N ARG A 47 -2.04 -20.29 8.17
CA ARG A 47 -1.75 -19.89 9.54
C ARG A 47 -3.02 -19.53 10.33
N ASN A 48 -2.98 -19.74 11.65
CA ASN A 48 -4.02 -19.28 12.59
C ASN A 48 -3.75 -17.85 13.10
N GLU A 49 -4.64 -17.32 13.95
CA GLU A 49 -4.51 -15.97 14.54
C GLU A 49 -3.27 -15.82 15.44
N GLU A 50 -2.79 -16.92 16.03
CA GLU A 50 -1.55 -16.99 16.81
C GLU A 50 -0.30 -17.15 15.93
N ALA A 51 -0.44 -17.04 14.60
CA ALA A 51 0.62 -17.24 13.63
C ALA A 51 1.28 -18.63 13.70
N GLN A 52 0.53 -19.68 14.03
CA GLN A 52 0.98 -21.07 13.89
C GLN A 52 0.56 -21.60 12.51
N THR A 53 1.44 -22.36 11.86
CA THR A 53 1.13 -22.95 10.55
C THR A 53 0.05 -24.02 10.65
N THR A 54 -0.89 -24.00 9.70
CA THR A 54 -2.04 -24.91 9.66
C THR A 54 -2.10 -25.64 8.33
N LYS A 55 -2.71 -26.83 8.31
CA LYS A 55 -2.88 -27.59 7.08
C LYS A 55 -4.05 -27.02 6.27
N GLY A 56 -3.80 -26.72 5.01
CA GLY A 56 -4.82 -26.31 4.06
C GLY A 56 -4.17 -25.99 2.72
N TRP A 57 -4.96 -26.05 1.65
CA TRP A 57 -4.56 -25.50 0.36
C TRP A 57 -5.76 -24.75 -0.25
N PRO A 58 -5.55 -23.59 -0.87
CA PRO A 58 -4.32 -22.79 -0.79
C PRO A 58 -4.01 -22.27 0.62
N ASP A 59 -2.76 -21.88 0.90
CA ASP A 59 -2.34 -21.27 2.17
C ASP A 59 -3.14 -19.99 2.46
N ALA A 60 -3.41 -19.18 1.46
CA ALA A 60 -4.41 -18.13 1.53
C ALA A 60 -5.12 -17.96 0.19
N TYR A 61 -6.33 -17.45 0.18
CA TYR A 61 -7.05 -17.24 -1.06
C TYR A 61 -8.09 -16.13 -0.98
N VAL A 62 -8.47 -15.61 -2.14
CA VAL A 62 -9.61 -14.72 -2.32
C VAL A 62 -10.62 -15.37 -3.26
N VAL A 63 -11.89 -15.36 -2.90
CA VAL A 63 -12.96 -15.82 -3.79
C VAL A 63 -13.17 -14.78 -4.89
N THR A 64 -12.98 -15.17 -6.14
CA THR A 64 -13.08 -14.27 -7.30
C THR A 64 -14.36 -14.46 -8.11
N ALA A 65 -14.98 -15.63 -8.01
CA ALA A 65 -16.26 -15.99 -8.60
C ALA A 65 -16.82 -17.25 -7.90
N PRO A 66 -18.08 -17.66 -8.15
CA PRO A 66 -18.60 -18.93 -7.64
C PRO A 66 -17.65 -20.08 -7.96
N ASN A 67 -17.21 -20.80 -6.92
CA ASN A 67 -16.24 -21.91 -6.97
C ASN A 67 -14.85 -21.56 -7.50
N ALA A 68 -14.53 -20.28 -7.69
CA ALA A 68 -13.24 -19.84 -8.20
C ALA A 68 -12.49 -18.98 -7.20
N VAL A 69 -11.20 -19.27 -7.04
CA VAL A 69 -10.35 -18.58 -6.07
C VAL A 69 -9.05 -18.10 -6.70
N PHE A 70 -8.49 -17.04 -6.15
CA PHE A 70 -7.12 -16.63 -6.40
C PHE A 70 -6.26 -17.21 -5.25
N GLY A 71 -5.39 -18.16 -5.56
CA GLY A 71 -4.55 -18.85 -4.56
C GLY A 71 -3.26 -18.10 -4.28
N ILE A 72 -2.84 -18.07 -3.01
CA ILE A 72 -1.61 -17.47 -2.53
C ILE A 72 -0.86 -18.52 -1.71
N GLU A 73 0.40 -18.75 -2.07
CA GLU A 73 1.25 -19.78 -1.50
C GLU A 73 2.62 -19.22 -1.12
N ALA A 74 3.18 -19.68 0.00
CA ALA A 74 4.54 -19.34 0.36
C ALA A 74 5.30 -20.54 0.90
N THR A 75 6.55 -20.70 0.49
CA THR A 75 7.41 -21.77 1.01
C THR A 75 8.76 -21.25 1.45
N ARG A 76 9.12 -21.62 2.68
CA ARG A 76 10.48 -21.51 3.22
C ARG A 76 11.28 -22.78 3.01
N GLN A 77 10.91 -23.67 2.10
CA GLN A 77 11.74 -24.85 1.81
C GLN A 77 12.60 -24.61 0.58
N GLY A 78 13.83 -25.15 0.60
CA GLY A 78 14.74 -25.09 -0.55
C GLY A 78 14.19 -25.79 -1.80
N THR A 79 13.22 -26.70 -1.61
CA THR A 79 12.55 -27.48 -2.65
C THR A 79 11.30 -26.79 -3.21
N TRP A 80 11.36 -25.49 -3.50
CA TRP A 80 10.22 -24.70 -3.99
C TRP A 80 9.56 -25.30 -5.25
N ALA A 81 10.34 -25.89 -6.15
CA ALA A 81 9.82 -26.52 -7.37
C ALA A 81 8.96 -27.76 -7.08
N LYS A 82 9.23 -28.47 -5.97
CA LYS A 82 8.40 -29.58 -5.50
C LYS A 82 7.05 -29.07 -5.00
N HIS A 83 7.04 -27.96 -4.25
CA HIS A 83 5.80 -27.30 -3.80
C HIS A 83 4.95 -26.89 -5.00
N LEU A 84 5.54 -26.20 -5.99
CA LEU A 84 4.83 -25.86 -7.22
C LEU A 84 4.25 -27.07 -7.97
N ALA A 85 4.96 -28.21 -7.95
CA ALA A 85 4.44 -29.44 -8.55
C ALA A 85 3.21 -29.95 -7.80
N GLU A 86 3.27 -29.97 -6.47
CA GLU A 86 2.14 -30.37 -5.60
C GLU A 86 0.94 -29.44 -5.78
N ASP A 87 1.18 -28.12 -5.83
CA ASP A 87 0.14 -27.12 -6.05
C ASP A 87 -0.49 -27.25 -7.44
N LEU A 88 0.31 -27.58 -8.46
CA LEU A 88 -0.20 -27.85 -9.81
C LEU A 88 -1.09 -29.10 -9.84
N GLU A 89 -0.74 -30.17 -9.11
CA GLU A 89 -1.59 -31.36 -9.03
C GLU A 89 -2.90 -31.06 -8.30
N LYS A 90 -2.86 -30.34 -7.17
CA LYS A 90 -4.08 -29.90 -6.46
C LYS A 90 -4.94 -28.99 -7.34
N ALA A 91 -4.34 -28.10 -8.13
CA ALA A 91 -5.06 -27.21 -9.04
C ALA A 91 -5.76 -27.92 -10.21
N LYS A 92 -5.37 -29.17 -10.54
CA LYS A 92 -6.10 -29.99 -11.51
C LYS A 92 -7.39 -30.55 -10.92
N ASP A 93 -7.41 -30.76 -9.60
CA ASP A 93 -8.59 -31.22 -8.88
C ASP A 93 -9.55 -30.03 -8.64
N ARG A 94 -10.50 -29.87 -9.56
CA ARG A 94 -11.45 -28.76 -9.56
C ARG A 94 -12.60 -28.94 -8.57
N ASP A 95 -12.65 -30.07 -7.85
CA ASP A 95 -13.73 -30.36 -6.93
C ASP A 95 -13.60 -29.57 -5.61
N GLU A 96 -12.38 -29.20 -5.22
CA GLU A 96 -12.14 -28.34 -4.05
C GLU A 96 -12.04 -26.85 -4.42
N PHE A 97 -11.19 -26.50 -5.40
CA PHE A 97 -10.97 -25.12 -5.84
C PHE A 97 -10.71 -25.01 -7.34
N ASN A 98 -11.42 -24.11 -8.02
CA ASN A 98 -11.06 -23.69 -9.37
C ASN A 98 -10.14 -22.47 -9.32
N LEU A 99 -8.84 -22.64 -9.59
CA LEU A 99 -7.91 -21.50 -9.60
C LEU A 99 -8.22 -20.52 -10.74
N SER A 100 -8.43 -19.26 -10.38
CA SER A 100 -8.60 -18.12 -11.28
C SER A 100 -7.34 -17.24 -11.38
N GLY A 101 -6.35 -17.52 -10.53
CA GLY A 101 -5.08 -16.81 -10.39
C GLY A 101 -4.23 -17.46 -9.31
N TYR A 102 -2.92 -17.17 -9.33
CA TYR A 102 -1.94 -17.83 -8.49
C TYR A 102 -0.77 -16.90 -8.15
N PHE A 103 -0.45 -16.75 -6.87
CA PHE A 103 0.68 -15.95 -6.37
C PHE A 103 1.55 -16.79 -5.45
N PHE A 104 2.77 -17.09 -5.88
CA PHE A 104 3.69 -17.97 -5.17
C PHE A 104 4.97 -17.24 -4.77
N VAL A 105 5.39 -17.42 -3.52
CA VAL A 105 6.63 -16.88 -2.98
C VAL A 105 7.55 -17.98 -2.44
N GLY A 106 8.72 -18.14 -3.05
CA GLY A 106 9.81 -18.99 -2.56
C GLY A 106 10.85 -18.16 -1.81
N GLY A 107 10.86 -18.27 -0.47
CA GLY A 107 11.54 -17.32 0.41
C GLY A 107 13.04 -17.53 0.67
N TYR A 108 13.72 -18.46 -0.02
CA TYR A 108 15.17 -18.59 0.10
C TYR A 108 15.86 -17.75 -0.98
N PRO A 109 16.52 -16.63 -0.62
CA PRO A 109 17.19 -15.75 -1.59
C PRO A 109 18.34 -16.43 -2.34
N ASP A 110 18.91 -17.49 -1.76
CA ASP A 110 20.01 -18.26 -2.36
C ASP A 110 19.53 -19.22 -3.47
N ASN A 111 18.22 -19.45 -3.58
CA ASN A 111 17.63 -20.17 -4.70
C ASN A 111 17.34 -19.20 -5.84
N ASP A 112 18.26 -19.08 -6.80
CA ASP A 112 18.11 -18.18 -7.95
C ASP A 112 17.80 -18.97 -9.24
N PRO A 113 16.54 -19.43 -9.44
CA PRO A 113 16.20 -20.16 -10.64
C PRO A 113 16.30 -19.25 -11.88
N PRO A 114 16.80 -19.76 -13.01
CA PRO A 114 16.81 -19.02 -14.26
C PRO A 114 15.41 -18.57 -14.66
N SER A 115 15.27 -17.39 -15.27
CA SER A 115 13.97 -16.87 -15.71
C SER A 115 13.20 -17.83 -16.64
N LYS A 116 13.93 -18.66 -17.42
CA LYS A 116 13.34 -19.71 -18.26
C LYS A 116 12.61 -20.78 -17.44
N GLU A 117 13.12 -21.12 -16.27
CA GLU A 117 12.49 -22.10 -15.38
C GLU A 117 11.20 -21.54 -14.77
N ILE A 118 11.22 -20.29 -14.32
CA ILE A 118 10.01 -19.57 -13.86
C ILE A 118 8.97 -19.52 -14.99
N ALA A 119 9.38 -19.14 -16.20
CA ALA A 119 8.49 -19.10 -17.37
C ALA A 119 7.88 -20.48 -17.70
N ASN A 120 8.64 -21.57 -17.54
CA ASN A 120 8.13 -22.92 -17.72
C ASN A 120 7.07 -23.28 -16.67
N TRP A 121 7.26 -22.90 -15.40
CA TRP A 121 6.25 -23.10 -14.36
C TRP A 121 5.00 -22.26 -14.61
N THR A 122 5.16 -20.99 -14.96
CA THR A 122 4.05 -20.11 -15.35
C THR A 122 3.24 -20.73 -16.48
N LYS A 123 3.90 -21.29 -17.52
CA LYS A 123 3.23 -21.96 -18.63
C LYS A 123 2.36 -23.13 -18.18
N LYS A 124 2.85 -23.96 -17.24
CA LYS A 124 2.06 -25.10 -16.73
C LYS A 124 0.75 -24.66 -16.07
N PHE A 125 0.76 -23.56 -15.33
CA PHE A 125 -0.46 -22.99 -14.74
C PHE A 125 -1.36 -22.33 -15.79
N ILE A 126 -0.79 -21.73 -16.85
CA ILE A 126 -1.55 -21.25 -18.00
C ILE A 126 -2.29 -22.39 -18.69
N ASP A 127 -1.64 -23.55 -18.84
CA ASP A 127 -2.23 -24.74 -19.46
C ASP A 127 -3.42 -25.30 -18.64
N LEU A 128 -3.57 -24.93 -17.35
CA LEU A 128 -4.76 -25.22 -16.54
C LEU A 128 -5.94 -24.25 -16.76
N GLY A 129 -5.73 -23.20 -17.57
CA GLY A 129 -6.72 -22.17 -17.89
C GLY A 129 -6.57 -20.87 -17.10
N ILE A 130 -5.50 -20.71 -16.32
CA ILE A 130 -5.25 -19.49 -15.53
C ILE A 130 -4.65 -18.41 -16.45
N PRO A 131 -5.21 -17.18 -16.50
CA PRO A 131 -4.64 -16.10 -17.30
C PRO A 131 -3.20 -15.75 -16.89
N ALA A 132 -2.30 -15.58 -17.86
CA ALA A 132 -0.88 -15.29 -17.60
C ALA A 132 -0.66 -14.05 -16.72
N ASN A 133 -1.49 -13.02 -16.88
CA ASN A 133 -1.44 -11.79 -16.09
C ASN A 133 -1.96 -11.94 -14.65
N LYS A 134 -2.44 -13.14 -14.27
CA LYS A 134 -2.91 -13.49 -12.92
C LYS A 134 -2.01 -14.54 -12.25
N ILE A 135 -0.85 -14.84 -12.84
CA ILE A 135 0.14 -15.77 -12.28
C ILE A 135 1.38 -14.97 -11.90
N THR A 136 1.82 -15.09 -10.65
CA THR A 136 3.05 -14.49 -10.15
C THR A 136 3.84 -15.54 -9.39
N ILE A 137 5.08 -15.79 -9.79
CA ILE A 137 5.98 -16.75 -9.14
C ILE A 137 7.28 -16.01 -8.85
N LEU A 138 7.55 -15.80 -7.56
CA LEU A 138 8.68 -15.03 -7.06
C LEU A 138 9.57 -15.92 -6.21
N VAL A 139 10.74 -16.28 -6.72
CA VAL A 139 11.68 -17.16 -6.01
C VAL A 139 13.05 -16.49 -5.92
N GLY A 140 13.62 -16.51 -4.72
CA GLY A 140 14.94 -15.99 -4.42
C GLY A 140 15.20 -14.57 -4.92
N LYS A 141 16.10 -14.40 -5.90
CA LYS A 141 16.45 -13.07 -6.42
C LYS A 141 15.27 -12.38 -7.10
N HIS A 142 14.37 -13.12 -7.75
CA HIS A 142 13.16 -12.53 -8.36
C HIS A 142 12.26 -11.91 -7.30
N LEU A 143 12.12 -12.55 -6.13
CA LEU A 143 11.42 -11.99 -4.98
C LEU A 143 12.12 -10.73 -4.46
N ALA A 144 13.44 -10.78 -4.27
CA ALA A 144 14.20 -9.64 -3.77
C ALA A 144 14.13 -8.42 -4.70
N LEU A 145 14.17 -8.64 -6.03
CA LEU A 145 14.02 -7.59 -7.03
C LEU A 145 12.60 -7.04 -7.10
N GLU A 146 11.58 -7.90 -7.09
CA GLU A 146 10.18 -7.46 -7.07
C GLU A 146 9.91 -6.59 -5.85
N LEU A 147 10.40 -7.03 -4.68
CA LEU A 147 10.31 -6.29 -3.43
C LEU A 147 10.97 -4.93 -3.47
N GLN A 148 11.87 -4.59 -4.40
CA GLN A 148 12.44 -3.24 -4.49
C GLN A 148 11.45 -2.21 -5.01
N GLN A 149 10.39 -2.64 -5.70
CA GLN A 149 9.47 -1.70 -6.32
C GLN A 149 8.82 -0.79 -5.27
N PRO A 150 8.62 0.51 -5.57
CA PRO A 150 8.03 1.47 -4.63
C PRO A 150 6.70 1.01 -4.03
N LYS A 151 5.87 0.32 -4.83
CA LYS A 151 4.56 -0.21 -4.40
C LYS A 151 4.63 -1.16 -3.18
N TYR A 152 5.77 -1.79 -2.92
CA TYR A 152 5.98 -2.68 -1.76
C TYR A 152 6.74 -2.02 -0.60
N ALA A 153 6.96 -0.70 -0.58
CA ALA A 153 7.69 -0.04 0.49
C ALA A 153 7.10 -0.31 1.88
N GLN A 154 5.77 -0.26 1.98
CA GLN A 154 5.08 -0.60 3.22
C GLN A 154 5.28 -2.07 3.63
N VAL A 155 5.27 -3.00 2.68
CA VAL A 155 5.52 -4.43 2.93
C VAL A 155 6.94 -4.65 3.42
N ARG A 156 7.94 -4.03 2.77
CA ARG A 156 9.34 -4.08 3.21
C ARG A 156 9.52 -3.54 4.63
N GLN A 157 8.91 -2.41 4.96
CA GLN A 157 9.04 -1.81 6.28
C GLN A 157 8.32 -2.62 7.36
N SER A 158 7.10 -3.08 7.09
CA SER A 158 6.29 -3.78 8.08
C SER A 158 6.73 -5.22 8.34
N VAL A 159 7.10 -5.96 7.29
CA VAL A 159 7.47 -7.39 7.38
C VAL A 159 8.98 -7.57 7.50
N LEU A 160 9.77 -6.96 6.62
CA LEU A 160 11.24 -7.14 6.60
C LEU A 160 11.99 -6.17 7.52
N LYS A 161 11.30 -5.20 8.12
CA LYS A 161 11.90 -4.15 8.97
C LYS A 161 12.97 -3.33 8.24
N ILE A 162 12.82 -3.19 6.93
CA ILE A 162 13.70 -2.35 6.10
C ILE A 162 12.99 -1.01 5.87
N PRO A 163 13.49 0.10 6.44
CA PRO A 163 12.97 1.43 6.16
C PRO A 163 12.98 1.69 4.66
N SER A 164 11.88 2.25 4.16
CA SER A 164 11.77 2.77 2.81
C SER A 164 11.40 4.24 2.95
N THR A 165 12.42 5.06 3.18
CA THR A 165 12.26 6.50 3.42
C THR A 165 12.83 7.22 2.21
N PRO A 166 11.97 7.78 1.35
CA PRO A 166 12.37 8.85 0.44
C PRO A 166 13.06 9.99 1.22
N ASP A 167 13.79 10.85 0.52
CA ASP A 167 14.59 11.90 1.18
C ASP A 167 13.72 13.01 1.78
N ALA A 168 12.68 13.45 1.07
CA ALA A 168 11.76 14.49 1.51
C ALA A 168 10.40 13.94 1.96
N PHE A 169 9.94 12.83 1.38
CA PHE A 169 8.69 12.19 1.79
C PHE A 169 8.93 11.16 2.90
N ARG A 170 7.96 11.02 3.81
CA ARG A 170 7.90 9.92 4.78
C ARG A 170 6.79 8.93 4.43
N LEU A 171 6.92 7.67 4.82
CA LEU A 171 5.83 6.71 4.66
C LEU A 171 4.64 7.10 5.57
N LEU A 172 3.45 7.21 4.98
CA LEU A 172 2.21 7.50 5.68
C LEU A 172 1.67 6.21 6.31
N LEU A 173 1.97 6.03 7.59
CA LEU A 173 1.44 4.93 8.39
C LEU A 173 0.34 5.45 9.35
N PRO A 174 -0.77 4.72 9.55
CA PRO A 174 -1.81 5.10 10.51
C PRO A 174 -1.24 5.32 11.91
N GLY A 175 -1.66 6.39 12.60
CA GLY A 175 -1.23 6.70 13.96
C GLY A 175 0.23 7.16 14.13
N LEU A 176 1.02 7.21 13.06
CA LEU A 176 2.46 7.55 13.08
C LEU A 176 2.77 8.99 12.63
N LEU A 177 1.78 9.79 12.23
CA LEU A 177 1.95 11.24 12.05
C LEU A 177 1.81 12.01 13.38
N GLN A 178 2.27 11.42 14.49
CA GLN A 178 2.39 12.14 15.76
C GLN A 178 3.43 13.24 15.59
N GLU A 179 2.97 14.42 15.20
CA GLU A 179 3.74 15.63 15.31
C GLU A 179 3.73 16.03 16.77
N ASP A 180 4.91 16.22 17.36
CA ASP A 180 5.13 16.57 18.78
C ASP A 180 4.31 17.79 19.26
N ASN A 181 3.70 18.54 18.35
CA ASN A 181 2.98 19.79 18.61
C ASN A 181 1.44 19.70 18.61
N LEU A 182 0.82 18.55 18.30
CA LEU A 182 -0.66 18.42 18.26
C LEU A 182 -1.28 17.70 19.46
N GLY A 183 -0.46 17.21 20.40
CA GLY A 183 -0.90 16.60 21.66
C GLY A 183 -1.83 15.38 21.50
N GLU A 184 -2.53 15.04 22.58
CA GLU A 184 -3.36 13.83 22.77
C GLU A 184 -4.55 13.68 21.80
N PHE A 185 -4.83 14.66 20.95
CA PHE A 185 -6.06 14.69 20.15
C PHE A 185 -5.96 14.01 18.77
N GLN A 186 -4.78 13.62 18.32
CA GLN A 186 -4.64 12.89 17.05
C GLN A 186 -5.20 11.46 17.16
N PRO A 187 -5.91 10.95 16.13
CA PRO A 187 -6.32 9.55 16.08
C PRO A 187 -5.13 8.59 16.15
N THR A 188 -5.22 7.62 17.06
CA THR A 188 -4.24 6.55 17.22
C THR A 188 -4.47 5.43 16.20
N GLU A 189 -3.50 4.53 16.03
CA GLU A 189 -3.69 3.32 15.21
C GLU A 189 -4.90 2.48 15.70
N ASP A 190 -5.10 2.41 17.02
CA ASP A 190 -6.25 1.73 17.64
C ASP A 190 -7.58 2.40 17.28
N ASP A 191 -7.62 3.74 17.20
CA ASP A 191 -8.81 4.47 16.76
C ASP A 191 -9.18 4.13 15.32
N PHE A 192 -8.19 4.01 14.43
CA PHE A 192 -8.45 3.55 13.07
C PHE A 192 -8.86 2.08 13.04
N SER A 193 -8.21 1.24 13.83
CA SER A 193 -8.41 -0.21 13.81
C SER A 193 -9.78 -0.66 14.31
N ASN A 194 -10.36 0.10 15.23
CA ASN A 194 -11.69 -0.17 15.78
C ASN A 194 -12.79 0.75 15.21
N ASP A 195 -12.59 1.30 14.01
CA ASP A 195 -13.55 2.16 13.30
C ASP A 195 -14.08 3.35 14.13
N ARG A 196 -13.24 3.88 15.03
CA ARG A 196 -13.54 5.05 15.88
C ARG A 196 -13.30 6.36 15.14
N VAL A 197 -12.49 6.33 14.09
CA VAL A 197 -12.35 7.46 13.16
C VAL A 197 -13.48 7.41 12.16
N ARG A 198 -14.37 8.41 12.22
CA ARG A 198 -15.51 8.50 11.31
C ARG A 198 -15.07 8.91 9.91
N THR A 199 -15.63 8.22 8.93
CA THR A 199 -15.37 8.47 7.51
C THR A 199 -16.19 9.66 7.04
N PRO A 200 -15.55 10.73 6.52
CA PRO A 200 -16.30 11.87 6.02
C PRO A 200 -16.93 11.57 4.67
N GLY A 201 -18.08 12.21 4.39
CA GLY A 201 -18.82 12.01 3.13
C GLY A 201 -18.00 12.32 1.87
N VAL A 202 -16.98 13.18 1.98
CA VAL A 202 -16.06 13.51 0.89
C VAL A 202 -15.16 12.34 0.47
N LEU A 203 -15.00 11.30 1.30
CA LEU A 203 -14.09 10.18 1.02
C LEU A 203 -14.46 9.43 -0.26
N ILE A 204 -15.76 9.25 -0.53
CA ILE A 204 -16.25 8.54 -1.72
C ILE A 204 -15.84 9.28 -2.99
N GLU A 205 -16.14 10.58 -3.06
CA GLU A 205 -15.81 11.42 -4.20
C GLU A 205 -14.29 11.58 -4.37
N LEU A 206 -13.55 11.72 -3.27
CA LEU A 206 -12.09 11.75 -3.28
C LEU A 206 -11.54 10.47 -3.91
N THR A 207 -12.03 9.31 -3.47
CA THR A 207 -11.54 8.01 -3.95
C THR A 207 -11.83 7.84 -5.44
N SER A 208 -13.05 8.17 -5.87
CA SER A 208 -13.46 8.17 -7.28
C SER A 208 -12.55 9.05 -8.15
N ARG A 209 -12.24 10.29 -7.72
CA ARG A 209 -11.34 11.17 -8.48
C ARG A 209 -9.89 10.70 -8.48
N LEU A 210 -9.39 10.13 -7.38
CA LEU A 210 -8.06 9.51 -7.39
C LEU A 210 -7.99 8.28 -8.33
N GLU A 211 -9.11 7.63 -8.66
CA GLU A 211 -9.18 6.55 -9.66
C GLU A 211 -9.21 7.09 -11.07
N LYS A 212 -10.07 8.07 -11.32
CA LYS A 212 -10.33 8.60 -12.65
C LYS A 212 -9.29 9.61 -13.12
N ASP A 213 -8.94 10.55 -12.24
CA ASP A 213 -8.14 11.72 -12.59
C ASP A 213 -6.68 11.61 -12.13
N PHE A 214 -6.39 10.62 -11.27
CA PHE A 214 -5.12 10.33 -10.60
C PHE A 214 -4.71 11.36 -9.55
N TYR A 215 -5.41 12.48 -9.42
CA TYR A 215 -5.15 13.46 -8.38
C TYR A 215 -6.41 14.07 -7.81
N VAL A 216 -6.31 14.57 -6.58
CA VAL A 216 -7.36 15.33 -5.92
C VAL A 216 -6.75 16.45 -5.09
N VAL A 217 -7.42 17.59 -5.07
CA VAL A 217 -7.12 18.66 -4.11
C VAL A 217 -8.26 18.74 -3.10
N VAL A 218 -7.93 18.67 -1.82
CA VAL A 218 -8.88 18.86 -0.73
C VAL A 218 -8.52 20.13 0.02
N ARG A 219 -9.53 20.97 0.25
CA ARG A 219 -9.42 22.16 1.07
C ARG A 219 -10.36 22.05 2.24
N GLY A 220 -9.96 22.58 3.38
CA GLY A 220 -10.83 22.67 4.55
C GLY A 220 -10.40 23.80 5.44
N PHE A 221 -11.24 24.15 6.40
CA PHE A 221 -10.87 25.11 7.45
C PHE A 221 -9.73 24.57 8.33
N GLY A 222 -9.20 25.42 9.21
CA GLY A 222 -8.21 25.00 10.22
C GLY A 222 -8.75 23.82 11.02
N ALA A 223 -7.89 22.84 11.32
CA ALA A 223 -8.22 21.63 12.08
C ALA A 223 -9.41 20.78 11.56
N ALA A 224 -9.85 20.94 10.30
CA ALA A 224 -10.97 20.18 9.73
C ALA A 224 -10.73 18.68 9.51
N GLY A 225 -9.62 18.10 9.99
CA GLY A 225 -9.31 16.67 9.81
C GLY A 225 -8.71 16.28 8.45
N LYS A 226 -8.05 17.19 7.73
CA LYS A 226 -7.44 16.92 6.40
C LYS A 226 -6.38 15.81 6.45
N THR A 227 -5.49 15.87 7.44
CA THR A 227 -4.45 14.86 7.65
C THR A 227 -5.06 13.52 8.06
N THR A 228 -6.12 13.52 8.89
CA THR A 228 -6.91 12.33 9.22
C THR A 228 -7.57 11.74 7.98
N LEU A 229 -8.11 12.56 7.07
CA LEU A 229 -8.65 12.13 5.79
C LEU A 229 -7.58 11.45 4.93
N ALA A 230 -6.35 11.98 4.86
CA ALA A 230 -5.27 11.30 4.15
C ALA A 230 -4.95 9.91 4.73
N GLN A 231 -4.93 9.76 6.06
CA GLN A 231 -4.74 8.46 6.70
C GLN A 231 -5.91 7.50 6.42
N LEU A 232 -7.15 7.99 6.41
CA LEU A 232 -8.32 7.20 6.00
C LEU A 232 -8.21 6.73 4.55
N VAL A 233 -7.80 7.60 3.62
CA VAL A 233 -7.60 7.24 2.20
C VAL A 233 -6.50 6.19 2.05
N ALA A 234 -5.36 6.37 2.72
CA ALA A 234 -4.26 5.41 2.72
C ALA A 234 -4.71 4.03 3.24
N ARG A 235 -5.59 4.00 4.24
CA ARG A 235 -6.15 2.76 4.82
C ARG A 235 -7.27 2.14 3.99
N ALA A 236 -8.10 2.95 3.32
CA ALA A 236 -9.25 2.47 2.55
C ALA A 236 -8.80 1.74 1.27
N ARG A 237 -7.66 2.11 0.71
CA ARG A 237 -7.19 1.62 -0.58
C ARG A 237 -6.12 0.53 -0.40
N LYS A 238 -6.43 -0.52 0.35
CA LYS A 238 -5.42 -1.51 0.75
C LYS A 238 -4.80 -2.24 -0.45
N PRO A 239 -3.50 -2.55 -0.41
CA PRO A 239 -2.39 -1.84 0.23
C PRO A 239 -1.74 -0.92 -0.80
N LEU A 240 -2.22 0.32 -0.87
CA LEU A 240 -1.50 1.39 -1.55
C LEU A 240 -0.40 1.91 -0.62
N THR A 241 0.86 1.78 -1.03
CA THR A 241 1.96 2.50 -0.38
C THR A 241 1.67 3.99 -0.47
N SER A 242 1.57 4.66 0.67
CA SER A 242 1.26 6.09 0.74
C SER A 242 2.44 6.86 1.31
N TYR A 243 2.88 7.92 0.63
CA TYR A 243 3.95 8.81 1.05
C TYR A 243 3.37 10.16 1.45
N TYR A 244 3.92 10.79 2.48
CA TYR A 244 3.44 12.05 3.04
C TYR A 244 4.57 13.08 3.07
N LEU A 245 4.25 14.29 2.64
CA LEU A 245 5.10 15.47 2.72
C LEU A 245 4.29 16.62 3.29
N ASP A 246 4.81 17.29 4.32
CA ASP A 246 4.25 18.54 4.84
C ASP A 246 5.06 19.74 4.32
N LEU A 247 4.44 20.62 3.53
CA LEU A 247 5.11 21.84 3.06
C LEU A 247 5.36 22.88 4.16
N ALA A 248 4.73 22.75 5.33
CA ALA A 248 5.02 23.61 6.47
C ALA A 248 6.40 23.32 7.09
N THR A 249 6.92 22.10 6.93
CA THR A 249 8.20 21.67 7.50
C THR A 249 9.30 21.52 6.45
N LEU A 250 8.97 21.61 5.16
CA LEU A 250 9.92 21.41 4.06
C LEU A 250 10.88 22.61 3.95
N ALA A 251 12.18 22.37 4.04
CA ALA A 251 13.17 23.40 3.77
C ALA A 251 13.27 23.69 2.27
N ALA A 252 13.63 24.92 1.90
CA ALA A 252 13.73 25.30 0.49
C ALA A 252 14.77 24.47 -0.29
N SER A 253 15.84 24.02 0.38
CA SER A 253 16.86 23.11 -0.18
C SER A 253 16.28 21.78 -0.64
N ASP A 254 15.26 21.28 0.06
CA ASP A 254 14.78 19.91 -0.06
C ASP A 254 13.67 19.78 -1.13
N THR A 255 13.33 20.90 -1.79
CA THR A 255 12.35 20.90 -2.88
C THR A 255 12.84 20.09 -4.09
N SER A 256 14.16 20.04 -4.31
CA SER A 256 14.74 19.19 -5.37
C SER A 256 14.54 17.70 -5.04
N ASP A 257 14.78 17.34 -3.78
CA ASP A 257 14.66 15.96 -3.30
C ASP A 257 13.21 15.49 -3.35
N ALA A 258 12.27 16.34 -2.93
CA ALA A 258 10.83 16.06 -3.08
C ALA A 258 10.41 15.81 -4.54
N LYS A 259 11.03 16.51 -5.51
CA LYS A 259 10.77 16.24 -6.94
C LYS A 259 11.37 14.90 -7.36
N MET A 260 12.60 14.60 -6.96
CA MET A 260 13.23 13.31 -7.26
C MET A 260 12.43 12.15 -6.66
N ASP A 261 11.97 12.30 -5.41
CA ASP A 261 11.14 11.31 -4.73
C ASP A 261 9.86 10.98 -5.52
N LEU A 262 9.19 12.01 -6.04
CA LEU A 262 8.00 11.82 -6.87
C LEU A 262 8.28 11.01 -8.14
N VAL A 263 9.52 11.04 -8.67
CA VAL A 263 9.90 10.28 -9.86
C VAL A 263 10.28 8.85 -9.47
N GLU A 264 11.15 8.70 -8.49
CA GLU A 264 11.77 7.42 -8.11
C GLU A 264 10.77 6.48 -7.43
N TRP A 265 9.91 7.05 -6.57
CA TRP A 265 8.94 6.27 -5.80
C TRP A 265 7.57 6.18 -6.48
N SER A 266 7.41 6.72 -7.69
CA SER A 266 6.16 6.58 -8.44
C SER A 266 6.01 5.18 -9.03
N ALA A 267 4.95 4.49 -8.61
CA ALA A 267 4.52 3.24 -9.19
C ALA A 267 2.99 3.09 -9.15
N ALA A 268 2.47 2.14 -9.93
CA ALA A 268 1.10 1.70 -9.80
C ALA A 268 0.90 1.20 -8.36
N GLY A 269 -0.11 1.72 -7.69
CA GLY A 269 -0.34 1.38 -6.29
C GLY A 269 0.24 2.39 -5.29
N VAL A 270 0.88 3.49 -5.74
CA VAL A 270 1.45 4.51 -4.86
C VAL A 270 0.56 5.75 -4.78
N LEU A 271 0.40 6.30 -3.58
CA LEU A 271 -0.24 7.60 -3.32
C LEU A 271 0.76 8.56 -2.69
N PHE A 272 0.97 9.73 -3.26
CA PHE A 272 1.65 10.85 -2.62
C PHE A 272 0.62 11.78 -1.99
N VAL A 273 0.86 12.20 -0.75
CA VAL A 273 0.07 13.17 -0.01
C VAL A 273 0.97 14.36 0.25
N VAL A 274 0.59 15.54 -0.24
CA VAL A 274 1.28 16.81 0.04
C VAL A 274 0.33 17.67 0.87
N ASP A 275 0.65 17.85 2.14
CA ASP A 275 -0.12 18.67 3.08
C ASP A 275 0.36 20.12 3.10
N ASN A 276 -0.49 20.99 3.61
CA ASN A 276 -0.23 22.41 3.79
C ASN A 276 0.20 23.15 2.50
N ILE A 277 -0.38 22.82 1.34
CA ILE A 277 -0.06 23.44 0.03
C ILE A 277 -0.23 24.97 -0.04
N HIS A 278 -0.95 25.54 0.92
CA HIS A 278 -1.16 26.97 1.06
C HIS A 278 0.06 27.72 1.63
N GLN A 279 0.97 27.01 2.32
CA GLN A 279 2.21 27.58 2.86
C GLN A 279 3.21 27.93 1.77
N SER A 280 3.26 27.12 0.70
CA SER A 280 4.12 27.38 -0.46
C SER A 280 3.44 26.94 -1.75
N ARG A 281 2.66 27.85 -2.33
CA ARG A 281 1.88 27.56 -3.56
C ARG A 281 2.77 27.29 -4.78
N SER A 282 3.90 27.97 -4.89
CA SER A 282 4.86 27.75 -5.98
C SER A 282 5.46 26.34 -5.90
N VAL A 283 5.91 25.92 -4.72
CA VAL A 283 6.44 24.56 -4.52
C VAL A 283 5.36 23.52 -4.77
N ALA A 284 4.14 23.71 -4.26
CA ALA A 284 3.02 22.79 -4.52
C ALA A 284 2.71 22.67 -6.02
N GLN A 285 2.75 23.79 -6.76
CA GLN A 285 2.54 23.81 -8.20
C GLN A 285 3.67 23.06 -8.93
N ASP A 286 4.92 23.30 -8.55
CA ASP A 286 6.08 22.65 -9.16
C ASP A 286 6.05 21.13 -8.93
N LEU A 287 5.76 20.69 -7.69
CA LEU A 287 5.57 19.27 -7.36
C LEU A 287 4.43 18.65 -8.18
N TYR A 288 3.30 19.34 -8.30
CA TYR A 288 2.18 18.87 -9.12
C TYR A 288 2.57 18.71 -10.59
N GLN A 289 3.24 19.69 -11.20
CA GLN A 289 3.66 19.58 -12.60
C GLN A 289 4.68 18.47 -12.79
N HIS A 290 5.62 18.33 -11.85
CA HIS A 290 6.63 17.27 -11.89
C HIS A 290 5.99 15.88 -11.77
N TRP A 291 5.08 15.69 -10.81
CA TRP A 291 4.30 14.47 -10.68
C TRP A 291 3.46 14.21 -11.93
N ARG A 292 2.79 15.22 -12.50
CA ARG A 292 1.97 15.06 -13.70
C ARG A 292 2.80 14.58 -14.89
N GLN A 293 4.04 15.07 -15.01
CA GLN A 293 4.96 14.72 -16.08
C GLN A 293 5.58 13.32 -15.92
N TYR A 294 5.95 12.93 -14.69
CA TYR A 294 6.78 11.74 -14.45
C TYR A 294 6.12 10.67 -13.56
N GLY A 295 5.29 11.08 -12.61
CA GLY A 295 4.59 10.19 -11.70
C GLY A 295 3.29 9.62 -12.27
N LYS A 296 2.41 10.48 -12.81
CA LYS A 296 1.13 10.06 -13.41
C LYS A 296 1.29 8.99 -14.49
N PRO A 297 2.26 9.06 -15.44
CA PRO A 297 2.46 7.99 -16.42
C PRO A 297 2.81 6.62 -15.83
N ARG A 298 3.31 6.58 -14.59
CA ARG A 298 3.59 5.35 -13.84
C ARG A 298 2.41 4.90 -12.98
N ASN A 299 1.22 5.49 -13.16
CA ASN A 299 0.00 5.22 -12.41
C ASN A 299 0.10 5.47 -10.89
N SER A 300 0.99 6.37 -10.45
CA SER A 300 0.95 6.89 -9.09
C SER A 300 -0.15 7.95 -8.96
N ARG A 301 -0.58 8.21 -7.73
CA ARG A 301 -1.67 9.14 -7.40
C ARG A 301 -1.17 10.27 -6.53
N LEU A 302 -1.86 11.42 -6.57
CA LEU A 302 -1.48 12.60 -5.81
C LEU A 302 -2.68 13.22 -5.08
N LEU A 303 -2.57 13.36 -3.76
CA LEU A 303 -3.52 14.07 -2.91
C LEU A 303 -2.86 15.35 -2.39
N LEU A 304 -3.45 16.50 -2.71
CA LEU A 304 -2.98 17.81 -2.26
C LEU A 304 -3.94 18.35 -1.19
N LEU A 305 -3.44 18.72 -0.03
CA LEU A 305 -4.24 19.22 1.08
C LEU A 305 -3.91 20.68 1.40
N GLY A 306 -4.94 21.53 1.52
CA GLY A 306 -4.77 22.96 1.75
C GLY A 306 -5.83 23.59 2.65
N ARG A 307 -5.64 24.86 2.99
CA ARG A 307 -6.68 25.65 3.67
C ARG A 307 -7.68 26.17 2.64
N HIS A 308 -8.94 26.24 3.04
CA HIS A 308 -9.93 27.02 2.32
C HIS A 308 -9.82 28.49 2.75
N THR A 309 -9.56 29.39 1.80
CA THR A 309 -9.61 30.85 2.03
C THR A 309 -10.57 31.48 1.03
N LEU A 310 -11.39 32.44 1.51
CA LEU A 310 -12.45 33.07 0.71
C LEU A 310 -11.91 33.86 -0.51
N SER A 311 -10.62 34.22 -0.50
CA SER A 311 -9.97 34.98 -1.57
C SER A 311 -9.41 34.11 -2.71
N GLU A 312 -9.45 32.79 -2.61
CA GLU A 312 -8.80 31.87 -3.57
C GLU A 312 -9.69 31.38 -4.72
N ALA A 313 -10.95 31.81 -4.78
CA ALA A 313 -11.92 31.31 -5.77
C ALA A 313 -11.62 31.71 -7.23
N SER A 314 -10.78 32.71 -7.48
CA SER A 314 -10.61 33.31 -8.83
C SER A 314 -9.30 32.96 -9.55
N ASN A 315 -8.28 32.40 -8.88
CA ASN A 315 -6.96 32.11 -9.48
C ASN A 315 -6.32 30.83 -8.90
N SER A 316 -7.10 29.77 -8.72
CA SER A 316 -6.58 28.51 -8.22
C SER A 316 -5.80 27.77 -9.30
N VAL A 317 -4.50 27.56 -9.07
CA VAL A 317 -3.63 26.65 -9.85
C VAL A 317 -4.22 25.23 -9.92
N PHE A 318 -5.03 24.87 -8.93
CA PHE A 318 -5.68 23.57 -8.81
C PHE A 318 -7.20 23.71 -9.05
N PRO A 319 -7.74 23.27 -10.19
CA PRO A 319 -9.17 23.39 -10.46
C PRO A 319 -10.00 22.44 -9.58
N ASN A 320 -11.23 22.84 -9.27
CA ASN A 320 -12.26 22.01 -8.63
C ASN A 320 -11.86 21.30 -7.32
N PRO A 321 -11.35 22.01 -6.29
CA PRO A 321 -11.02 21.39 -5.01
C PRO A 321 -12.27 20.81 -4.33
N LEU A 322 -12.12 19.66 -3.69
CA LEU A 322 -13.12 19.14 -2.76
C LEU A 322 -13.04 19.92 -1.46
N LEU A 323 -14.20 20.30 -0.91
CA LEU A 323 -14.28 20.99 0.36
C LEU A 323 -14.57 19.99 1.48
N LEU A 324 -13.65 19.89 2.43
CA LEU A 324 -13.81 19.13 3.65
C LEU A 324 -14.50 20.02 4.69
N ILE A 325 -15.77 19.73 4.93
CA ILE A 325 -16.59 20.31 5.99
C ILE A 325 -16.93 19.17 6.95
N PRO A 326 -16.56 19.25 8.24
CA PRO A 326 -16.98 18.27 9.23
C PRO A 326 -18.51 18.25 9.34
N GLY A 327 -19.12 17.08 9.18
CA GLY A 327 -20.54 16.85 9.43
C GLY A 327 -20.82 16.47 10.89
N GLU A 328 -22.09 16.16 11.17
CA GLU A 328 -22.55 15.77 12.51
C GLU A 328 -21.85 14.49 13.01
N ASP A 329 -21.73 13.47 12.15
CA ASP A 329 -21.11 12.19 12.50
C ASP A 329 -19.62 12.34 12.86
N GLU A 330 -18.88 13.15 12.11
CA GLU A 330 -17.47 13.43 12.38
C GLU A 330 -17.32 14.18 13.72
N MET A 331 -18.20 15.15 13.99
CA MET A 331 -18.22 15.86 15.27
C MET A 331 -18.57 14.93 16.44
N LEU A 332 -19.50 13.99 16.25
CA LEU A 332 -19.81 12.95 17.25
C LEU A 332 -18.60 12.03 17.51
N GLY A 333 -17.83 11.68 16.48
CA GLY A 333 -16.60 10.91 16.63
C GLY A 333 -15.53 11.65 17.44
N VAL A 334 -15.35 12.94 17.17
CA VAL A 334 -14.47 13.85 17.93
C VAL A 334 -14.91 13.91 19.41
N VAL A 335 -16.18 14.18 19.67
CA VAL A 335 -16.74 14.26 21.03
C VAL A 335 -16.61 12.93 21.78
N GLY A 336 -16.91 11.81 21.13
CA GLY A 336 -16.78 10.48 21.72
C GLY A 336 -15.36 10.12 22.14
N ARG A 337 -14.33 10.70 21.49
CA ARG A 337 -12.92 10.56 21.93
C ARG A 337 -12.59 11.46 23.13
N LEU A 338 -13.14 12.68 23.19
CA LEU A 338 -12.88 13.63 24.29
C LEU A 338 -13.38 13.12 25.66
N PHE A 339 -14.41 12.28 25.68
CA PHE A 339 -15.00 11.78 26.94
C PHE A 339 -14.43 10.42 27.40
N ARG A 340 -13.24 10.02 26.92
CA ARG A 340 -12.60 8.79 27.37
C ARG A 340 -11.89 8.96 28.72
N PRO A 341 -11.96 7.97 29.62
CA PRO A 341 -11.22 7.97 30.90
C PRO A 341 -9.71 8.03 30.72
N ASP A 342 -9.21 7.60 29.56
CA ASP A 342 -7.77 7.45 29.28
C ASP A 342 -7.16 8.69 28.60
N CYS A 343 -7.95 9.75 28.39
CA CYS A 343 -7.54 11.00 27.75
C CYS A 343 -7.37 12.18 28.73
N PHE A 344 -7.32 11.91 30.06
CA PHE A 344 -7.07 12.90 31.11
C PHE A 344 -6.15 12.35 32.20
#